data_AF-A0A2Z5PFK9-F1
#
_entry.id   AF-A0A2Z5PFK9-F1
#
_cell.length_a   1.000
_cell.length_b   1.000
_cell.length_c   1.000
_cell.angle_alpha   90.00
_cell.angle_beta   90.00
_cell.angle_gamma   90.00
#
_symmetry.space_group_name_H-M   'P 1'
#
loop_
_entity.id
_entity.type
_entity.pdbx_description
1 polymer ?
#
loop_
_entity_poly.entity_id
_entity_poly.type
_entity_poly.pdbx_seq_one_letter_code
_entity_poly.pdbx_strand_id
1 'polypeptide(L)'
;MKTVNSGKCLSFFVGEFKLEVESKKAEKIVYLGSRGVCFSMAQLFGYSIRDTVKNQYFIPDAEIENSVEYELTDIGYRFFGLENKKNLDNPDILVIMGGIATKHSKATIEEITGLIENLNPKIVMGISICNVFDKSGWLGKINFDSLIDGTLEPVVLMKK
;
A
#
# COMPACT_ATOMS: atom_id res chain seq x y z
N MET A 1 -14.83 -8.25 -7.20
CA MET A 1 -14.99 -7.76 -5.81
C MET A 1 -16.32 -7.01 -5.69
N LYS A 2 -16.89 -6.87 -4.49
CA LYS A 2 -18.16 -6.16 -4.23
C LYS A 2 -17.90 -4.92 -3.37
N THR A 3 -18.51 -3.79 -3.71
CA THR A 3 -18.46 -2.59 -2.86
C THR A 3 -19.20 -2.84 -1.54
N VAL A 4 -18.50 -2.64 -0.42
CA VAL A 4 -19.05 -2.79 0.94
C VAL A 4 -19.28 -1.45 1.64
N ASN A 5 -18.51 -0.42 1.29
CA ASN A 5 -18.65 0.94 1.81
C ASN A 5 -18.21 1.97 0.75
N SER A 6 -18.70 3.20 0.83
CA SER A 6 -18.28 4.30 -0.06
C SER A 6 -18.42 5.66 0.61
N GLY A 7 -17.54 6.59 0.23
CA GLY A 7 -17.47 7.90 0.83
C GLY A 7 -16.58 8.84 0.03
N LYS A 8 -16.31 10.02 0.56
CA LYS A 8 -15.58 11.08 -0.12
C LYS A 8 -14.46 11.62 0.75
N CYS A 9 -13.51 12.29 0.10
CA CYS A 9 -12.36 12.94 0.71
C CYS A 9 -11.30 11.99 1.26
N LEU A 10 -10.12 12.56 1.52
CA LEU A 10 -8.97 11.83 2.02
C LEU A 10 -9.22 11.23 3.41
N SER A 11 -10.00 11.90 4.26
CA SER A 11 -10.33 11.41 5.60
C SER A 11 -11.09 10.08 5.57
N PHE A 12 -12.04 9.93 4.65
CA PHE A 12 -12.74 8.65 4.45
C PHE A 12 -11.77 7.59 3.91
N PHE A 13 -10.96 7.94 2.91
CA PHE A 13 -10.00 7.01 2.31
C PHE A 13 -9.01 6.43 3.34
N VAL A 14 -8.42 7.31 4.17
CA VAL A 14 -7.51 6.91 5.24
C VAL A 14 -8.26 6.21 6.38
N GLY A 15 -9.50 6.63 6.68
CA GLY A 15 -10.35 6.03 7.69
C GLY A 15 -10.70 4.57 7.38
N GLU A 16 -11.12 4.28 6.15
CA GLU A 16 -11.42 2.90 5.72
C GLU A 16 -10.17 2.02 5.73
N PHE A 17 -9.01 2.56 5.30
CA PHE A 17 -7.74 1.85 5.42
C PHE A 17 -7.45 1.46 6.87
N LYS A 18 -7.58 2.43 7.79
CA LYS A 18 -7.35 2.20 9.21
C LYS A 18 -8.30 1.12 9.76
N LEU A 19 -9.60 1.23 9.50
CA LEU A 19 -10.60 0.29 9.99
C LEU A 19 -10.35 -1.13 9.47
N GLU A 20 -10.07 -1.27 8.17
CA GLU A 20 -9.79 -2.57 7.57
C GLU A 20 -8.55 -3.20 8.21
N VAL A 21 -7.45 -2.45 8.37
CA VAL A 21 -6.22 -2.94 9.02
C VAL A 21 -6.45 -3.32 10.48
N GLU A 22 -7.07 -2.46 11.27
CA GLU A 22 -7.28 -2.69 12.71
C GLU A 22 -8.21 -3.89 12.96
N SER A 23 -9.17 -4.14 12.06
CA SER A 23 -10.04 -5.33 12.13
C SER A 23 -9.28 -6.66 12.05
N LYS A 24 -8.10 -6.66 11.42
CA LYS A 24 -7.24 -7.85 11.26
C LYS A 24 -6.25 -8.03 12.40
N LYS A 25 -6.14 -7.06 13.32
CA LYS A 25 -5.16 -7.05 14.41
C LYS A 25 -3.73 -7.26 13.90
N ALA A 26 -3.39 -6.61 12.79
CA ALA A 26 -2.05 -6.67 12.22
C ALA A 26 -1.04 -6.00 13.15
N GLU A 27 0.14 -6.56 13.27
CA GLU A 27 1.28 -5.96 13.96
C GLU A 27 2.39 -5.56 12.98
N LYS A 28 2.41 -6.21 11.81
CA LYS A 28 3.39 -5.97 10.74
C LYS A 28 2.74 -5.76 9.37
N ILE A 29 3.08 -4.63 8.75
CA ILE A 29 2.64 -4.28 7.40
C ILE A 29 3.84 -4.02 6.49
N VAL A 30 3.77 -4.58 5.29
CA VAL A 30 4.68 -4.26 4.19
C VAL A 30 3.87 -3.58 3.10
N TYR A 31 4.31 -2.40 2.66
CA TYR A 31 3.75 -1.68 1.53
C TYR A 31 4.60 -1.96 0.29
N LEU A 32 3.96 -2.30 -0.83
CA LEU A 32 4.60 -2.50 -2.13
C LEU A 32 4.02 -1.50 -3.11
N GLY A 33 4.85 -0.61 -3.65
CA GLY A 33 4.35 0.46 -4.51
C GLY A 33 5.43 1.19 -5.28
N SER A 34 5.00 2.11 -6.14
CA SER A 34 5.94 2.88 -6.95
C SER A 34 6.75 3.88 -6.12
N ARG A 35 7.96 4.21 -6.57
CA ARG A 35 8.69 5.38 -6.02
C ARG A 35 7.87 6.66 -6.14
N GLY A 36 8.05 7.58 -5.18
CA GLY A 36 7.38 8.88 -5.16
C GLY A 36 5.98 8.82 -4.54
N VAL A 37 4.93 8.67 -5.37
CA VAL A 37 3.53 8.83 -4.91
C VAL A 37 3.12 7.74 -3.92
N CYS A 38 3.35 6.46 -4.25
CA CYS A 38 2.97 5.37 -3.35
C CYS A 38 3.77 5.42 -2.05
N PHE A 39 5.05 5.79 -2.13
CA PHE A 39 5.89 5.99 -0.95
C PHE A 39 5.28 7.00 0.04
N SER A 40 4.95 8.20 -0.44
CA SER A 40 4.32 9.24 0.40
C SER A 40 2.95 8.82 0.94
N MET A 41 2.16 8.11 0.13
CA MET A 41 0.86 7.59 0.56
C MET A 41 1.00 6.50 1.63
N ALA A 42 2.00 5.62 1.52
CA ALA A 42 2.28 4.62 2.53
C ALA A 42 2.63 5.26 3.88
N GLN A 43 3.36 6.37 3.90
CA GLN A 43 3.59 7.14 5.14
C GLN A 43 2.29 7.74 5.71
N LEU A 44 1.41 8.27 4.86
CA LEU A 44 0.10 8.79 5.28
C LEU A 44 -0.77 7.68 5.92
N PHE A 45 -0.91 6.56 5.23
CA PHE A 45 -1.66 5.41 5.72
C PHE A 45 -1.04 4.83 6.98
N GLY A 46 0.27 4.63 6.97
CA GLY A 46 1.03 4.14 8.11
C GLY A 46 0.86 5.01 9.34
N TYR A 47 0.86 6.34 9.18
CA TYR A 47 0.63 7.28 10.26
C TYR A 47 -0.76 7.11 10.88
N SER A 48 -1.79 6.79 10.09
CA SER A 48 -3.16 6.61 10.60
C SER A 48 -3.31 5.41 11.56
N ILE A 49 -2.46 4.40 11.40
CA ILE A 49 -2.46 3.13 12.17
C ILE A 49 -1.27 3.02 13.15
N ARG A 50 -0.50 4.10 13.35
CA ARG A 50 0.74 4.10 14.17
C ARG A 50 0.56 3.63 15.62
N ASP A 51 -0.65 3.73 16.15
CA ASP A 51 -0.97 3.34 17.52
C ASP A 51 -1.09 1.82 17.66
N THR A 52 -1.54 1.14 16.60
CA THR A 52 -1.84 -0.31 16.58
C THR A 52 -0.80 -1.14 15.82
N VAL A 53 -0.16 -0.58 14.79
CA VAL A 53 0.84 -1.28 13.95
C VAL A 53 2.20 -0.64 14.12
N LYS A 54 3.14 -1.38 14.73
CA LYS A 54 4.49 -0.88 15.03
C LYS A 54 5.52 -1.20 13.95
N ASN A 55 5.40 -2.33 13.27
CA ASN A 55 6.38 -2.75 12.27
C ASN A 55 5.85 -2.42 10.88
N GLN A 56 6.43 -1.40 10.24
CA GLN A 56 5.95 -0.91 8.94
C GLN A 56 7.12 -0.76 7.97
N TYR A 57 7.00 -1.34 6.78
CA TYR A 57 8.07 -1.38 5.78
C TYR A 57 7.57 -1.00 4.40
N PHE A 58 8.46 -0.52 3.52
CA PHE A 58 8.12 -0.21 2.13
C PHE A 58 9.11 -0.85 1.16
N ILE A 59 8.58 -1.52 0.13
CA ILE A 59 9.30 -2.09 -1.01
C ILE A 59 9.03 -1.23 -2.25
N PRO A 60 10.02 -0.46 -2.74
CA PRO A 60 9.85 0.35 -3.96
C PRO A 60 9.94 -0.51 -5.22
N ASP A 61 8.99 -0.36 -6.14
CA ASP A 61 9.07 -0.90 -7.51
C ASP A 61 9.44 -2.39 -7.60
N ALA A 62 8.99 -3.23 -6.64
CA ALA A 62 9.36 -4.64 -6.53
C ALA A 62 10.85 -4.93 -6.22
N GLU A 63 11.63 -3.91 -5.86
CA GLU A 63 13.06 -4.00 -5.55
C GLU A 63 13.28 -4.19 -4.05
N ILE A 64 13.25 -5.45 -3.56
CA ILE A 64 13.49 -5.79 -2.15
C ILE A 64 14.78 -5.15 -1.61
N GLU A 65 15.81 -5.09 -2.43
CA GLU A 65 17.13 -4.53 -2.08
C GLU A 65 17.06 -3.07 -1.60
N ASN A 66 16.06 -2.32 -2.09
CA ASN A 66 15.88 -0.91 -1.80
C ASN A 66 14.78 -0.66 -0.74
N SER A 67 14.38 -1.71 -0.03
CA SER A 67 13.34 -1.61 0.98
C SER A 67 13.79 -0.78 2.18
N VAL A 68 12.81 -0.14 2.81
CA VAL A 68 13.03 0.69 4.00
C VAL A 68 12.08 0.33 5.12
N GLU A 69 12.50 0.60 6.35
CA GLU A 69 11.65 0.58 7.54
C GLU A 69 11.15 1.99 7.84
N TYR A 70 9.87 2.10 8.23
CA TYR A 70 9.29 3.35 8.70
C TYR A 70 9.40 3.45 10.21
N GLU A 71 10.07 4.50 10.67
CA GLU A 71 10.23 4.81 12.09
C GLU A 71 9.43 6.07 12.43
N LEU A 72 8.57 5.97 13.45
CA LEU A 72 7.79 7.10 13.93
C LEU A 72 8.68 8.06 14.73
N THR A 73 8.77 9.29 14.27
CA THR A 73 9.52 10.37 14.92
C THR A 73 8.60 11.49 15.40
N ASP A 74 9.17 12.54 15.99
CA ASP A 74 8.47 13.71 16.52
C ASP A 74 7.58 14.44 15.50
N ILE A 75 7.97 14.42 14.22
CA ILE A 75 7.23 15.07 13.12
C ILE A 75 6.47 14.09 12.21
N GLY A 76 6.44 12.80 12.55
CA GLY A 76 5.82 11.74 11.76
C GLY A 76 6.81 10.67 11.28
N TYR A 77 6.45 9.93 10.23
CA TYR A 77 7.27 8.81 9.76
C TYR A 77 8.51 9.28 8.98
N ARG A 78 9.68 8.81 9.42
CA ARG A 78 10.93 8.81 8.64
C ARG A 78 11.20 7.40 8.16
N PHE A 79 12.20 7.26 7.29
CA PHE A 79 12.58 5.96 6.74
C PHE A 79 14.08 5.75 6.85
N PHE A 80 14.45 4.49 7.07
CA PHE A 80 15.82 4.04 7.16
C PHE A 80 16.00 2.79 6.32
N GLY A 81 17.22 2.56 5.81
CA GLY A 81 17.51 1.32 5.09
C GLY A 81 17.27 0.11 5.99
N LEU A 82 16.80 -0.99 5.40
CA LEU A 82 16.55 -2.22 6.13
C LEU A 82 17.86 -2.93 6.48
N GLU A 83 18.16 -3.06 7.77
CA GLU A 83 19.33 -3.81 8.25
C GLU A 83 19.20 -5.33 8.00
N ASN A 84 17.97 -5.86 8.14
CA ASN A 84 17.68 -7.27 7.96
C ASN A 84 16.42 -7.46 7.09
N LYS A 85 16.61 -7.96 5.87
CA LYS A 85 15.51 -8.22 4.92
C LYS A 85 14.49 -9.24 5.42
N LYS A 86 14.87 -10.13 6.34
CA LYS A 86 13.92 -11.08 6.95
C LYS A 86 12.79 -10.38 7.71
N ASN A 87 12.95 -9.10 8.04
CA ASN A 87 11.86 -8.32 8.63
C ASN A 87 10.65 -8.22 7.68
N LEU A 88 10.89 -8.30 6.36
CA LEU A 88 9.83 -8.28 5.34
C LEU A 88 9.04 -9.59 5.27
N ASP A 89 9.61 -10.72 5.70
CA ASP A 89 9.01 -12.05 5.54
C ASP A 89 7.78 -12.23 6.44
N ASN A 90 6.75 -12.91 5.94
CA ASN A 90 5.50 -13.21 6.64
C ASN A 90 4.83 -11.97 7.27
N PRO A 91 4.51 -10.91 6.50
CA PRO A 91 3.75 -9.79 7.04
C PRO A 91 2.30 -10.21 7.31
N ASP A 92 1.68 -9.57 8.29
CA ASP A 92 0.25 -9.78 8.54
C ASP A 92 -0.57 -9.24 7.35
N ILE A 93 -0.14 -8.10 6.80
CA ILE A 93 -0.74 -7.51 5.61
C ILE A 93 0.37 -7.05 4.65
N LEU A 94 0.28 -7.50 3.40
CA LEU A 94 0.97 -6.90 2.26
C LEU A 94 0.01 -5.94 1.55
N VAL A 95 0.32 -4.66 1.55
CA VAL A 95 -0.46 -3.61 0.88
C VAL A 95 0.17 -3.31 -0.48
N ILE A 96 -0.49 -3.71 -1.57
CA ILE A 96 -0.04 -3.42 -2.93
C ILE A 96 -0.72 -2.15 -3.41
N MET A 97 0.07 -1.18 -3.87
CA MET A 97 -0.41 0.15 -4.24
C MET A 97 -0.44 0.33 -5.75
N GLY A 98 -1.56 0.85 -6.27
CA GLY A 98 -1.92 0.88 -7.69
C GLY A 98 -0.90 1.54 -8.61
N GLY A 99 -0.07 2.47 -8.11
CA GLY A 99 0.98 3.12 -8.91
C GLY A 99 1.92 2.13 -9.61
N ILE A 100 2.17 0.96 -9.00
CA ILE A 100 3.03 -0.09 -9.55
C ILE A 100 2.42 -0.82 -10.75
N ALA A 101 1.10 -0.72 -10.95
CA ALA A 101 0.38 -1.30 -12.07
C ALA A 101 0.18 -0.31 -13.24
N THR A 102 0.71 0.91 -13.11
CA THR A 102 0.64 1.91 -14.18
C THR A 102 1.65 1.60 -15.28
N LYS A 103 1.40 2.08 -16.50
CA LYS A 103 2.31 1.96 -17.65
C LYS A 103 3.72 2.54 -17.45
N HIS A 104 3.92 3.34 -16.40
CA HIS A 104 5.21 3.97 -16.08
C HIS A 104 6.05 3.13 -15.12
N SER A 105 5.42 2.16 -14.44
CA SER A 105 6.11 1.19 -13.60
C SER A 105 6.95 0.25 -14.46
N LYS A 106 8.12 -0.12 -13.94
CA LYS A 106 8.97 -1.16 -14.54
C LYS A 106 8.65 -2.56 -14.01
N ALA A 107 7.93 -2.64 -12.89
CA ALA A 107 7.60 -3.90 -12.27
C ALA A 107 6.54 -4.65 -13.09
N THR A 108 6.83 -5.90 -13.37
CA THR A 108 5.95 -6.84 -14.06
C THR A 108 5.00 -7.51 -13.07
N ILE A 109 3.88 -8.02 -13.56
CA ILE A 109 2.93 -8.73 -12.70
C ILE A 109 3.56 -10.03 -12.16
N GLU A 110 4.43 -10.67 -12.94
CA GLU A 110 5.15 -11.87 -12.56
C GLU A 110 6.11 -11.62 -11.39
N GLU A 111 6.83 -10.49 -11.40
CA GLU A 111 7.65 -10.05 -10.26
C GLU A 111 6.78 -9.81 -9.02
N ILE A 112 5.62 -9.18 -9.17
CA ILE A 112 4.72 -8.94 -8.03
C ILE A 112 4.21 -10.27 -7.46
N THR A 113 3.76 -11.20 -8.30
CA THR A 113 3.28 -12.50 -7.82
C THR A 113 4.39 -13.31 -7.16
N GLY A 114 5.60 -13.30 -7.72
CA GLY A 114 6.76 -13.94 -7.10
C GLY A 114 7.13 -13.30 -5.76
N LEU A 115 7.00 -11.98 -5.61
CA LEU A 115 7.17 -11.31 -4.32
C LEU A 115 6.11 -11.70 -3.31
N ILE A 116 4.84 -11.81 -3.71
CA ILE A 116 3.77 -12.28 -2.82
C ILE A 116 4.12 -13.67 -2.28
N GLU A 117 4.54 -14.60 -3.16
CA GLU A 117 4.95 -15.95 -2.76
C GLU A 117 6.16 -15.94 -1.83
N ASN A 118 7.19 -15.16 -2.15
CA ASN A 118 8.41 -15.07 -1.34
C ASN A 118 8.16 -14.45 0.04
N LEU A 119 7.36 -13.39 0.11
CA LEU A 119 7.03 -12.71 1.37
C LEU A 119 6.00 -13.49 2.20
N ASN A 120 5.21 -14.38 1.58
CA ASN A 120 4.20 -15.21 2.25
C ASN A 120 3.28 -14.43 3.21
N PRO A 121 2.58 -13.38 2.73
CA PRO A 121 1.70 -12.57 3.57
C PRO A 121 0.46 -13.35 4.02
N LYS A 122 -0.08 -13.03 5.20
CA LYS A 122 -1.38 -13.60 5.64
C LYS A 122 -2.55 -13.00 4.87
N ILE A 123 -2.46 -11.72 4.53
CA ILE A 123 -3.50 -10.94 3.83
C ILE A 123 -2.83 -10.10 2.74
N VAL A 124 -3.43 -10.07 1.55
CA VAL A 124 -3.07 -9.19 0.44
C VAL A 124 -4.15 -8.12 0.26
N MET A 125 -3.80 -6.88 0.57
CA MET A 125 -4.67 -5.72 0.44
C MET A 125 -4.25 -4.86 -0.75
N GLY A 126 -5.21 -4.38 -1.54
CA GLY A 126 -4.99 -3.40 -2.59
C GLY A 126 -5.35 -1.99 -2.15
N ILE A 127 -4.52 -1.01 -2.50
CA ILE A 127 -4.89 0.41 -2.50
C ILE A 127 -4.72 0.96 -3.91
N SER A 128 -5.80 1.42 -4.53
CA SER A 128 -5.78 1.95 -5.88
C SER A 128 -6.41 3.34 -5.94
N ILE A 129 -6.04 4.11 -6.95
CA ILE A 129 -6.66 5.39 -7.27
C ILE A 129 -7.05 5.33 -8.74
N CYS A 130 -8.26 5.77 -9.06
CA CYS A 130 -8.79 5.84 -10.43
C CYS A 130 -8.88 4.47 -11.13
N ASN A 131 -9.23 3.41 -10.39
CA ASN A 131 -9.40 2.04 -10.89
C ASN A 131 -8.16 1.48 -11.62
N VAL A 132 -6.95 1.80 -11.16
CA VAL A 132 -5.73 1.41 -11.88
C VAL A 132 -5.57 -0.11 -11.94
N PHE A 133 -5.83 -0.85 -10.86
CA PHE A 133 -5.70 -2.32 -10.89
C PHE A 133 -6.70 -3.00 -11.84
N ASP A 134 -7.90 -2.44 -11.99
CA ASP A 134 -8.90 -2.97 -12.93
C ASP A 134 -8.47 -2.68 -14.37
N LYS A 135 -8.11 -1.42 -14.66
CA LYS A 135 -7.63 -0.98 -15.97
C LYS A 135 -6.37 -1.70 -16.43
N SER A 136 -5.51 -2.12 -15.51
CA SER A 136 -4.31 -2.90 -15.81
C SER A 136 -4.56 -4.42 -15.91
N GLY A 137 -5.77 -4.88 -15.58
CA GLY A 137 -6.13 -6.30 -15.55
C GLY A 137 -5.53 -7.07 -14.37
N TRP A 138 -5.04 -6.39 -13.34
CA TRP A 138 -4.38 -7.04 -12.19
C TRP A 138 -5.38 -7.68 -11.23
N LEU A 139 -6.64 -7.22 -11.21
CA LEU A 139 -7.70 -7.83 -10.40
C LEU A 139 -8.00 -9.29 -10.78
N GLY A 140 -7.66 -9.71 -11.99
CA GLY A 140 -7.77 -11.10 -12.44
C GLY A 140 -6.51 -11.95 -12.19
N LYS A 141 -5.42 -11.35 -11.70
CA LYS A 141 -4.10 -11.99 -11.55
C LYS A 141 -3.63 -12.05 -10.10
N ILE A 142 -4.04 -11.09 -9.27
CA ILE A 142 -3.72 -11.05 -7.83
C ILE A 142 -5.00 -11.33 -7.05
N ASN A 143 -4.93 -12.27 -6.11
CA ASN A 143 -6.01 -12.58 -5.19
C ASN A 143 -6.02 -11.59 -4.01
N PHE A 144 -6.63 -10.42 -4.22
CA PHE A 144 -6.82 -9.43 -3.16
C PHE A 144 -7.91 -9.86 -2.17
N ASP A 145 -7.60 -9.91 -0.89
CA ASP A 145 -8.57 -10.11 0.18
C ASP A 145 -9.47 -8.88 0.37
N SER A 146 -8.88 -7.70 0.17
CA SER A 146 -9.56 -6.41 0.26
C SER A 146 -8.95 -5.40 -0.71
N LEU A 147 -9.76 -4.45 -1.18
CA LEU A 147 -9.35 -3.41 -2.11
C LEU A 147 -10.04 -2.11 -1.73
N ILE A 148 -9.26 -1.06 -1.53
CA ILE A 148 -9.76 0.30 -1.39
C ILE A 148 -9.36 1.06 -2.65
N ASP A 149 -10.35 1.43 -3.47
CA ASP A 149 -10.14 2.27 -4.66
C ASP A 149 -10.73 3.67 -4.42
N GLY A 150 -9.88 4.69 -4.54
CA GLY A 150 -10.29 6.09 -4.43
C GLY A 150 -10.37 6.78 -5.79
N THR A 151 -11.10 7.89 -5.87
CA THR A 151 -11.06 8.81 -7.02
C THR A 151 -10.54 10.17 -6.57
N LEU A 152 -9.78 10.84 -7.43
CA LEU A 152 -9.32 12.22 -7.20
C LEU A 152 -10.26 13.26 -7.85
N GLU A 153 -11.46 12.85 -8.25
CA GLU A 153 -12.31 13.64 -9.14
C GLU A 153 -13.37 14.48 -8.39
N PRO A 154 -13.45 15.82 -8.64
CA PRO A 154 -12.62 16.61 -9.55
C PRO A 154 -11.38 17.20 -8.88
N VAL A 155 -10.27 17.29 -9.63
CA VAL A 155 -9.16 18.22 -9.32
C VAL A 155 -9.38 19.48 -10.13
N VAL A 156 -9.73 20.59 -9.47
CA VAL A 156 -10.04 21.87 -10.14
C VAL A 156 -8.89 22.85 -9.93
N LEU A 157 -8.30 23.33 -11.03
CA LEU A 157 -7.40 24.46 -11.03
C LEU A 157 -8.18 25.75 -11.28
N MET A 158 -8.34 26.57 -10.25
CA MET A 158 -8.94 27.90 -10.39
C MET A 158 -7.84 28.95 -10.57
N LYS A 159 -7.99 29.82 -11.56
CA LYS A 159 -7.14 31.00 -11.78
C LYS A 159 -8.00 32.25 -11.69
N LYS A 160 -7.42 33.35 -11.22
CA LYS A 160 -8.05 34.68 -11.29
C LYS A 160 -7.94 35.22 -12.71
#